data_AF-A0A959KXY9-F1
#
_entry.id   AF-A0A959KXY9-F1
#
_cell.length_a   1.000
_cell.length_b   1.000
_cell.length_c   1.000
_cell.angle_alpha   90.00
_cell.angle_beta   90.00
_cell.angle_gamma   90.00
#
_symmetry.space_group_name_H-M   'P 1'
#
loop_
_entity.id
_entity.type
_entity.pdbx_description
1 polymer ?
#
loop_
_entity_poly.entity_id
_entity_poly.type
_entity_poly.pdbx_seq_one_letter_code
_entity_poly.pdbx_strand_id
1 'polypeptide(L)'
;MKRFHALDVFRGLTICLMIIVNTPGDQSLTFAPLLHASWHGFTPTDLVFPSFLFAVGTAFAFVKDRWAGKSFGEVFPRILRRTLLIFLLGYLLYWFPFVKWNDAGELTSFPFSETRILGVLQRIALGYFFGAVLVYFL
;
A
#
# COMPACT_ATOMS: atom_id res chain seq x y z
N MET A 1 -16.83 14.84 12.72
CA MET A 1 -16.37 13.95 11.62
C MET A 1 -17.21 12.69 11.67
N LYS A 2 -17.97 12.36 10.63
CA LYS A 2 -18.61 11.03 10.56
C LYS A 2 -17.56 10.03 10.08
N ARG A 3 -17.19 9.11 10.96
CA ARG A 3 -16.35 7.95 10.62
C ARG A 3 -17.25 6.93 9.92
N PHE A 4 -16.86 6.49 8.73
CA PHE A 4 -17.65 5.53 7.98
C PHE A 4 -17.18 4.12 8.33
N HIS A 5 -17.97 3.45 9.17
CA HIS A 5 -17.70 2.07 9.58
C HIS A 5 -17.53 1.13 8.37
N ALA A 6 -18.32 1.32 7.30
CA ALA A 6 -18.19 0.52 6.08
C ALA A 6 -16.79 0.62 5.43
N LEU A 7 -16.20 1.82 5.38
CA LEU A 7 -14.88 2.01 4.76
C LEU A 7 -13.76 1.41 5.63
N ASP A 8 -13.89 1.53 6.96
CA ASP A 8 -12.95 0.91 7.89
C ASP A 8 -13.01 -0.62 7.83
N VAL A 9 -14.22 -1.19 7.75
CA VAL A 9 -14.44 -2.64 7.58
C VAL A 9 -13.88 -3.11 6.24
N PHE A 10 -14.12 -2.39 5.15
CA PHE A 10 -13.61 -2.75 3.82
C PHE A 10 -12.07 -2.79 3.78
N ARG A 11 -11.42 -1.80 4.40
CA ARG A 11 -9.96 -1.78 4.54
C ARG A 11 -9.45 -2.95 5.37
N GLY A 12 -10.10 -3.23 6.51
CA GLY A 12 -9.76 -4.36 7.37
C GLY A 12 -9.88 -5.69 6.62
N LEU A 13 -10.97 -5.91 5.89
CA LEU A 13 -11.19 -7.10 5.08
C LEU A 13 -10.10 -7.25 4.00
N THR A 14 -9.72 -6.16 3.34
CA THR A 14 -8.67 -6.16 2.32
C THR A 14 -7.32 -6.55 2.92
N ILE A 15 -6.99 -6.07 4.13
CA ILE A 15 -5.77 -6.46 4.87
C ILE A 15 -5.82 -7.93 5.27
N CYS A 16 -6.95 -8.42 5.79
CA CYS A 16 -7.10 -9.83 6.14
C CYS A 16 -6.87 -10.72 4.91
N LEU A 17 -7.47 -10.37 3.77
CA LEU A 17 -7.26 -11.10 2.52
C LEU A 17 -5.79 -11.05 2.08
N MET A 18 -5.14 -9.88 2.15
CA MET A 18 -3.71 -9.73 1.86
C MET A 18 -2.85 -10.69 2.69
N ILE A 19 -3.11 -10.81 3.99
CA ILE A 19 -2.32 -11.67 4.89
C ILE A 19 -2.49 -13.14 4.53
N ILE A 20 -3.74 -13.57 4.29
CA ILE A 20 -4.07 -14.94 3.91
C ILE A 20 -3.34 -15.34 2.61
N VAL A 21 -3.40 -14.50 1.57
CA VAL A 21 -2.81 -14.83 0.26
C VAL A 21 -1.29 -14.74 0.25
N ASN A 22 -0.69 -13.90 1.11
CA ASN A 22 0.77 -13.78 1.23
C ASN A 22 1.40 -14.82 2.17
N THR A 23 0.59 -15.54 2.95
CA THR A 23 1.06 -16.56 3.90
C THR A 23 0.36 -17.90 3.65
N PRO A 24 0.45 -18.48 2.43
CA PRO A 24 -0.22 -19.74 2.11
C PRO A 24 0.34 -20.95 2.86
N GLY A 25 1.54 -20.83 3.46
CA GLY A 25 2.25 -21.94 4.08
C GLY A 25 2.78 -22.91 3.03
N ASP A 26 1.92 -23.83 2.57
CA ASP A 26 2.21 -24.80 1.51
C ASP A 26 1.34 -24.51 0.28
N GLN A 27 1.98 -24.16 -0.84
CA GLN A 27 1.29 -23.85 -2.10
C GLN A 27 0.53 -25.05 -2.65
N SER A 28 0.95 -26.29 -2.32
CA SER A 28 0.29 -27.52 -2.78
C SER A 28 -1.02 -27.83 -2.05
N LEU A 29 -1.18 -27.30 -0.83
CA LEU A 29 -2.39 -27.42 -0.01
C LEU A 29 -3.28 -26.16 -0.07
N THR A 30 -2.82 -25.12 -0.78
CA THR A 30 -3.53 -23.85 -0.88
C THR A 30 -4.70 -23.98 -1.87
N PHE A 31 -5.88 -23.51 -1.46
CA PHE A 31 -7.06 -23.49 -2.33
C PHE A 31 -6.78 -22.72 -3.63
N ALA A 32 -7.16 -23.27 -4.77
CA ALA A 32 -6.92 -22.68 -6.09
C ALA A 32 -7.33 -21.18 -6.21
N PRO A 33 -8.42 -20.68 -5.59
CA PRO A 33 -8.76 -19.25 -5.63
C PRO A 33 -7.84 -18.33 -4.83
N LEU A 34 -7.00 -18.87 -3.94
CA LEU A 34 -6.05 -18.14 -3.10
C LEU A 34 -4.63 -18.11 -3.70
N LEU A 35 -4.44 -18.68 -4.89
CA LEU A 35 -3.22 -18.59 -5.66
C LEU A 35 -3.37 -17.48 -6.71
N HIS A 36 -2.28 -16.79 -7.04
CA HIS A 36 -2.29 -15.81 -8.12
C HIS A 36 -2.44 -16.52 -9.46
N ALA A 37 -3.16 -15.89 -10.40
CA ALA A 37 -3.17 -16.34 -11.78
C ALA A 37 -1.76 -16.23 -12.38
N SER A 38 -1.36 -17.21 -13.20
CA SER A 38 -0.03 -17.24 -13.80
C SER A 38 0.18 -16.15 -14.86
N TRP A 39 -0.85 -15.85 -15.67
CA TRP A 39 -0.79 -14.78 -16.67
C TRP A 39 -2.18 -14.37 -17.18
N HIS A 40 -2.96 -15.35 -17.65
CA HIS A 40 -4.34 -15.17 -18.06
C HIS A 40 -5.26 -15.81 -17.03
N GLY A 41 -5.93 -14.98 -16.24
CA GLY A 41 -6.84 -15.42 -15.21
C GLY A 41 -7.27 -14.24 -14.35
N PHE A 42 -8.25 -14.50 -13.50
CA PHE A 42 -8.72 -13.53 -12.52
C PHE A 42 -9.01 -14.30 -11.24
N THR A 43 -8.16 -14.10 -10.24
CA THR A 43 -8.35 -14.70 -8.93
C THR A 43 -8.72 -13.63 -7.90
N PRO A 44 -9.43 -14.01 -6.83
CA PRO A 44 -9.68 -13.12 -5.69
C PRO A 44 -8.40 -12.48 -5.12
N THR A 45 -7.25 -13.12 -5.26
CA THR A 45 -5.97 -12.58 -4.77
C THR A 45 -5.48 -11.37 -5.54
N ASP A 46 -5.76 -11.32 -6.84
CA ASP A 46 -5.39 -10.21 -7.73
C ASP A 46 -6.19 -8.93 -7.40
N LEU A 47 -7.35 -9.08 -6.75
CA LEU A 47 -8.23 -7.97 -6.34
C LEU A 47 -7.77 -7.22 -5.08
N VAL A 48 -6.82 -7.76 -4.31
CA VAL A 48 -6.34 -7.13 -3.07
C VAL A 48 -5.80 -5.73 -3.35
N PHE A 49 -4.93 -5.59 -4.35
CA PHE A 49 -4.32 -4.31 -4.69
C PHE A 49 -5.35 -3.29 -5.25
N PRO A 50 -6.19 -3.63 -6.24
CA PRO A 50 -7.28 -2.76 -6.68
C PRO A 50 -8.22 -2.31 -5.55
N SER A 51 -8.52 -3.20 -4.60
CA SER A 51 -9.38 -2.88 -3.45
C SER A 51 -8.75 -1.81 -2.54
N PHE A 52 -7.44 -1.87 -2.29
CA PHE A 52 -6.74 -0.81 -1.57
C PHE A 52 -6.79 0.53 -2.30
N LEU A 53 -6.57 0.54 -3.62
CA LEU A 53 -6.66 1.78 -4.42
C LEU A 53 -8.08 2.34 -4.41
N PHE A 54 -9.11 1.49 -4.51
CA PHE A 54 -10.50 1.91 -4.42
C PHE A 54 -10.83 2.52 -3.04
N ALA A 55 -10.37 1.91 -1.95
CA ALA A 55 -10.55 2.45 -0.60
C ALA A 55 -9.86 3.81 -0.42
N VAL A 56 -8.69 4.03 -1.05
CA VAL A 56 -8.02 5.33 -1.05
C VAL A 56 -8.77 6.33 -1.93
N GLY A 57 -9.26 5.91 -3.10
CA GLY A 57 -10.02 6.72 -4.03
C GLY A 57 -11.32 7.27 -3.43
N THR A 58 -12.12 6.38 -2.84
CA THR A 58 -13.37 6.77 -2.14
C THR A 58 -13.12 7.74 -0.99
N ALA A 59 -11.96 7.66 -0.32
CA ALA A 59 -11.60 8.59 0.73
C ALA A 59 -11.41 10.04 0.23
N PHE A 60 -11.10 10.25 -1.07
CA PHE A 60 -10.92 11.59 -1.62
C PHE A 60 -12.21 12.41 -1.71
N ALA A 61 -13.36 11.76 -1.92
CA ALA A 61 -14.65 12.44 -1.97
C ALA A 61 -14.91 13.26 -0.69
N PHE A 62 -14.47 12.75 0.47
CA PHE A 62 -14.61 13.42 1.76
C PHE A 62 -13.54 14.48 2.03
N VAL A 63 -12.43 14.41 1.31
CA VAL A 63 -11.29 15.31 1.49
C VAL A 63 -11.47 16.57 0.66
N LYS A 64 -12.17 16.49 -0.48
CA LYS A 64 -12.53 17.64 -1.32
C LYS A 64 -13.25 18.73 -0.52
N ASP A 65 -14.32 18.38 0.19
CA ASP A 65 -15.08 19.34 1.02
C ASP A 65 -14.23 19.97 2.14
N ARG A 66 -13.20 19.24 2.63
CA ARG A 66 -12.29 19.73 3.66
C ARG A 66 -11.24 20.69 3.12
N TRP A 67 -10.91 20.58 1.84
CA TRP A 67 -9.94 21.43 1.16
C TRP A 67 -10.58 22.66 0.51
N ALA A 68 -11.90 22.68 0.39
CA ALA A 68 -12.65 23.85 -0.05
C ALA A 68 -12.26 25.09 0.78
N GLY A 69 -11.75 26.11 0.10
CA GLY A 69 -11.33 27.38 0.69
C GLY A 69 -9.93 27.41 1.35
N LYS A 70 -9.16 26.32 1.31
CA LYS A 70 -7.76 26.32 1.77
C LYS A 70 -6.80 26.61 0.62
N SER A 71 -5.71 27.31 0.93
CA SER A 71 -4.67 27.57 -0.06
C SER A 71 -3.85 26.31 -0.36
N PHE A 72 -3.26 26.26 -1.56
CA PHE A 72 -2.42 25.14 -1.98
C PHE A 72 -1.24 24.92 -1.01
N GLY A 73 -0.66 26.02 -0.50
CA GLY A 73 0.44 25.98 0.46
C GLY A 73 0.08 25.32 1.80
N GLU A 74 -1.20 25.27 2.18
CA GLU A 74 -1.63 24.60 3.41
C GLU A 74 -1.96 23.12 3.21
N VAL A 75 -2.38 22.75 2.01
CA VAL A 75 -2.84 21.40 1.65
C VAL A 75 -1.68 20.54 1.14
N PHE A 76 -0.85 21.09 0.26
CA PHE A 76 0.27 20.40 -0.36
C PHE A 76 1.25 19.75 0.63
N PRO A 77 1.75 20.42 1.69
CA PRO A 77 2.66 19.78 2.65
C PRO A 77 2.00 18.63 3.42
N ARG A 78 0.67 18.65 3.59
CA ARG A 78 -0.07 17.54 4.22
C ARG A 78 -0.13 16.33 3.31
N ILE A 79 -0.42 16.55 2.02
CA ILE A 79 -0.41 15.49 0.99
C ILE A 79 1.00 14.89 0.88
N LEU A 80 2.02 15.75 0.78
CA LEU A 80 3.41 15.35 0.63
C LEU A 80 3.89 14.55 1.85
N ARG A 81 3.65 15.05 3.07
CA ARG A 81 4.02 14.33 4.31
C ARG A 81 3.39 12.94 4.36
N ARG A 82 2.10 12.81 4.02
CA ARG A 82 1.43 11.51 4.03
C ARG A 82 1.97 10.57 2.95
N THR A 83 2.23 11.09 1.76
CA THR A 83 2.85 10.35 0.66
C THR A 83 4.22 9.82 1.07
N LEU A 84 5.08 10.68 1.61
CA LEU A 84 6.42 10.34 2.08
C LEU A 84 6.38 9.31 3.21
N LEU A 85 5.47 9.45 4.18
CA LEU A 85 5.33 8.49 5.27
C LEU A 85 4.94 7.10 4.75
N ILE A 86 3.98 7.00 3.82
CA ILE A 86 3.57 5.70 3.24
C ILE A 86 4.72 5.10 2.42
N PHE A 87 5.39 5.93 1.61
CA PHE A 87 6.50 5.50 0.78
C PHE A 87 7.68 4.99 1.63
N LEU A 88 8.09 5.77 2.65
CA LEU A 88 9.20 5.45 3.52
C LEU A 88 8.89 4.22 4.38
N LEU A 89 7.66 4.11 4.92
CA LEU A 89 7.24 2.93 5.66
C LEU A 89 7.30 1.67 4.78
N GLY A 90 6.85 1.76 3.52
CA GLY A 90 6.94 0.65 2.58
C GLY A 90 8.37 0.28 2.21
N TYR A 91 9.25 1.26 2.04
CA TYR A 91 10.66 1.02 1.78
C TYR A 91 11.37 0.40 2.98
N LEU A 92 11.11 0.93 4.17
CA LEU A 92 11.71 0.47 5.42
C LEU A 92 11.26 -0.95 5.77
N LEU A 93 9.99 -1.28 5.54
CA LEU A 93 9.47 -2.64 5.73
C LEU A 93 10.12 -3.65 4.78
N TYR A 94 10.40 -3.24 3.54
CA TYR A 94 11.12 -4.10 2.60
C TYR A 94 12.60 -4.27 2.99
N TRP A 95 13.22 -3.22 3.52
CA TRP A 95 14.62 -3.24 3.94
C TRP A 95 14.85 -3.93 5.30
N PHE A 96 13.80 -4.19 6.07
CA PHE A 96 13.85 -5.03 7.28
C PHE A 96 14.22 -6.48 6.90
N PRO A 97 15.17 -7.16 7.60
CA PRO A 97 15.72 -6.87 8.93
C PRO A 97 16.97 -5.98 8.99
N PHE A 98 17.31 -5.22 7.95
CA PHE A 98 18.47 -4.29 7.83
C PHE A 98 19.87 -4.93 7.92
N VAL A 99 19.96 -6.10 8.55
CA VAL A 99 21.18 -6.87 8.80
C VAL A 99 20.92 -8.34 8.50
N LYS A 100 21.86 -8.96 7.79
CA LYS A 100 21.85 -10.37 7.42
C LYS A 100 23.09 -11.05 8.02
N TRP A 101 22.90 -12.27 8.50
CA TRP A 101 24.01 -13.14 8.87
C TRP A 101 24.72 -13.61 7.59
N ASN A 102 26.02 -13.36 7.50
CA ASN A 102 26.85 -13.90 6.42
C ASN A 102 27.24 -15.36 6.74
N ASP A 103 27.72 -16.12 5.75
CA ASP A 103 28.16 -17.51 5.91
C ASP A 103 29.31 -17.68 6.93
N ALA A 104 30.01 -16.59 7.23
CA ALA A 104 31.05 -16.49 8.26
C ALA A 104 30.52 -16.19 9.69
N GLY A 105 29.20 -16.06 9.88
CA GLY A 105 28.60 -15.75 11.18
C GLY A 105 28.66 -14.28 11.59
N GLU A 106 29.03 -13.38 10.67
CA GLU A 106 29.09 -11.94 10.91
C GLU A 106 27.78 -11.24 10.55
N LEU A 107 27.39 -10.23 11.34
CA LEU A 107 26.28 -9.34 11.01
C LEU A 107 26.74 -8.35 9.93
N THR A 108 26.27 -8.54 8.70
CA THR A 108 26.54 -7.62 7.59
C THR A 108 25.27 -6.84 7.26
N SER A 109 25.41 -5.54 6.91
CA SER A 109 24.27 -4.73 6.49
C SER A 109 23.74 -5.20 5.14
N PHE A 110 22.42 -5.19 4.97
CA PHE A 110 21.81 -5.60 3.71
C PHE A 110 22.19 -4.60 2.61
N PRO A 111 22.82 -5.01 1.50
CA PRO A 111 23.30 -4.09 0.47
C PRO A 111 22.13 -3.36 -0.20
N PHE A 112 22.25 -2.03 -0.33
CA PHE A 112 21.26 -1.17 -1.00
C PHE A 112 21.07 -1.49 -2.48
N SER A 113 21.98 -2.25 -3.10
CA SER A 113 21.88 -2.63 -4.52
C SER A 113 20.83 -3.70 -4.80
N GLU A 114 20.47 -4.50 -3.80
CA GLU A 114 19.47 -5.56 -3.95
C GLU A 114 18.06 -5.11 -3.54
N THR A 115 17.89 -3.86 -3.09
CA THR A 115 16.59 -3.41 -2.59
C THR A 115 15.63 -3.05 -3.72
N ARG A 116 14.47 -3.73 -3.77
CA ARG A 116 13.37 -3.33 -4.65
C ARG A 116 12.76 -2.03 -4.17
N ILE A 117 12.99 -0.97 -4.94
CA ILE A 117 12.47 0.37 -4.64
C ILE A 117 10.94 0.44 -4.76
N LEU A 118 10.35 -0.22 -5.77
CA LEU A 118 8.91 -0.15 -6.09
C LEU A 118 8.13 -1.38 -5.60
N GLY A 119 7.73 -1.34 -4.33
CA GLY A 119 6.74 -2.26 -3.75
C GLY A 119 5.28 -1.78 -3.88
N VAL A 120 4.37 -2.55 -3.29
CA VAL A 120 2.91 -2.26 -3.32
C VAL A 120 2.59 -0.94 -2.60
N LEU A 121 3.19 -0.71 -1.44
CA LEU A 121 2.96 0.50 -0.64
C LEU A 121 3.45 1.77 -1.36
N GLN A 122 4.57 1.70 -2.06
CA GLN A 122 5.12 2.80 -2.86
C GLN A 122 4.19 3.16 -4.02
N ARG A 123 3.62 2.14 -4.70
CA ARG A 123 2.62 2.36 -5.76
C ARG A 123 1.36 3.02 -5.21
N ILE A 124 0.87 2.61 -4.04
CA ILE A 124 -0.26 3.26 -3.36
C ILE A 124 0.08 4.70 -2.99
N ALA A 125 1.30 4.97 -2.51
CA ALA A 125 1.75 6.32 -2.17
C ALA A 125 1.73 7.26 -3.39
N LEU A 126 2.26 6.80 -4.53
CA LEU A 126 2.24 7.56 -5.78
C LEU A 126 0.81 7.79 -6.27
N GLY A 127 -0.03 6.74 -6.27
CA GLY A 127 -1.44 6.87 -6.64
C GLY A 127 -2.20 7.85 -5.74
N TYR A 128 -1.94 7.82 -4.43
CA TYR A 128 -2.49 8.78 -3.49
C TYR A 128 -2.02 10.21 -3.80
N PHE A 129 -0.74 10.42 -4.09
CA PHE A 129 -0.20 11.74 -4.41
C PHE A 129 -0.86 12.36 -5.64
N PHE A 130 -0.88 11.63 -6.76
CA PHE A 130 -1.49 12.14 -7.99
C PHE A 130 -3.00 12.32 -7.85
N GLY A 131 -3.70 11.38 -7.20
CA GLY A 131 -5.13 11.50 -6.93
C GLY A 131 -5.46 12.70 -6.03
N ALA A 132 -4.66 12.93 -4.99
CA ALA A 132 -4.82 14.06 -4.09
C ALA A 132 -4.62 15.41 -4.78
N VAL A 133 -3.58 15.52 -5.62
CA VAL A 133 -3.30 16.73 -6.39
C VAL A 133 -4.42 16.98 -7.40
N LEU A 134 -4.87 15.95 -8.12
CA LEU A 134 -5.96 16.08 -9.08
C LEU A 134 -7.25 16.56 -8.42
N VAL A 135 -7.63 15.99 -7.28
CA VAL A 135 -8.84 16.36 -6.52
C VAL A 135 -8.75 17.78 -5.96
N TYR A 136 -7.56 18.30 -5.69
CA TYR A 136 -7.41 19.70 -5.28
C TYR A 136 -7.68 20.68 -6.43
N PHE A 137 -7.33 20.32 -7.67
CA PHE A 137 -7.51 21.17 -8.84
C PHE A 137 -8.89 21.05 -9.52
N LEU A 138 -9.75 20.13 -9.05
CA LEU A 138 -11.05 19.78 -9.64
C LEU A 138 -12.20 20.15 -8.69
#